data_AF-A0A6S7HQ77-F1
#
_entry.id   AF-A0A6S7HQ77-F1
#
_cell.length_a   1.000
_cell.length_b   1.000
_cell.length_c   1.000
_cell.angle_alpha   90.00
_cell.angle_beta   90.00
_cell.angle_gamma   90.00
#
_symmetry.space_group_name_H-M   'P 1'
#
loop_
_entity.id
_entity.type
_entity.pdbx_description
1 polymer ?
#
loop_
_entity_poly.entity_id
_entity_poly.type
_entity_poly.pdbx_seq_one_letter_code
_entity_poly.pdbx_strand_id
1 'polypeptide(L)'
;MDWTSLMGAEKKKLLHTLPDKLQSSTEEIIHLDTAGTVIKLWKDFADIYFNCISSNNPVELETCGSRIRRWITLFLTLQHHRKGYANKNITPYMHAAAYHIQDVLDKFKNLKQFSGQGVEKNNDVARSIVLRKSNNFDSPAEVIRAEHRINTLHKRERRKRGYKKVATEFWNGGKQEASKNKKQKCISIQKPDVSNKIGEDNSSIPEQPANVQQRNVQKGAKKAKKRKQTKKR
;
A
#
# COMPACT_ATOMS: atom_id res chain seq x y z
N MET A 1 17.24 1.91 12.19
CA MET A 1 16.19 0.88 12.06
C MET A 1 14.96 1.57 11.52
N ASP A 2 14.57 1.27 10.29
CA ASP A 2 13.32 1.77 9.73
C ASP A 2 12.16 0.94 10.30
N TRP A 3 11.29 1.59 11.07
CA TRP A 3 10.09 0.96 11.61
C TRP A 3 9.08 0.78 10.48
N THR A 4 9.03 -0.40 9.87
CA THR A 4 7.97 -0.75 8.93
C THR A 4 6.65 -0.91 9.67
N SER A 5 5.62 -0.17 9.24
CA SER A 5 4.27 -0.31 9.80
C SER A 5 3.76 -1.74 9.65
N LEU A 6 3.15 -2.27 10.71
CA LEU A 6 2.62 -3.64 10.73
C LEU A 6 1.47 -3.77 9.72
N MET A 7 1.62 -4.66 8.75
CA MET A 7 0.64 -4.91 7.70
C MET A 7 -0.52 -5.78 8.20
N GLY A 8 -1.64 -5.80 7.46
CA GLY A 8 -2.85 -6.53 7.88
C GLY A 8 -2.64 -8.02 8.18
N ALA A 9 -1.80 -8.71 7.40
CA ALA A 9 -1.46 -10.11 7.64
C ALA A 9 -0.57 -10.31 8.88
N GLU A 10 0.39 -9.40 9.09
CA GLU A 10 1.31 -9.42 10.22
C GLU A 10 0.58 -9.16 11.54
N LYS A 11 -0.39 -8.23 11.54
CA LYS A 11 -1.30 -7.98 12.67
C LYS A 11 -2.04 -9.25 13.10
N LYS A 12 -2.60 -10.00 12.15
CA LYS A 12 -3.31 -11.25 12.45
C LYS A 12 -2.37 -12.32 13.00
N LYS A 13 -1.18 -12.45 12.40
CA LYS A 13 -0.14 -13.39 12.89
C LYS A 13 0.30 -13.04 14.31
N LEU A 14 0.46 -11.74 14.60
CA LEU A 14 0.78 -11.25 15.94
C LEU A 14 -0.31 -11.66 16.93
N LEU A 15 -1.58 -11.38 16.64
CA LEU A 15 -2.69 -11.69 17.56
C LEU A 15 -2.85 -13.19 17.85
N HIS A 16 -2.57 -14.06 16.87
CA HIS A 16 -2.61 -15.51 17.09
C HIS A 16 -1.42 -16.03 17.91
N THR A 17 -0.21 -15.52 17.64
CA THR A 17 1.02 -16.16 18.16
C THR A 17 1.61 -15.47 19.38
N LEU A 18 1.27 -14.20 19.62
CA LEU A 18 1.84 -13.41 20.70
C LEU A 18 1.47 -13.97 22.09
N PRO A 19 0.20 -14.30 22.40
CA PRO A 19 -0.14 -14.77 23.74
C PRO A 19 0.62 -16.05 24.14
N ASP A 20 0.76 -16.99 23.21
CA ASP A 20 1.47 -18.25 23.45
C ASP A 20 2.98 -18.01 23.62
N LYS A 21 3.56 -17.12 22.81
CA LYS A 21 4.97 -16.73 22.95
C LYS A 21 5.24 -16.05 24.29
N LEU A 22 4.33 -15.18 24.74
CA LEU A 22 4.43 -14.53 26.05
C LEU A 22 4.30 -15.53 27.20
N GLN A 23 3.50 -16.58 27.01
CA GLN A 23 3.32 -17.64 28.00
C GLN A 23 4.53 -18.59 28.06
N SER A 24 5.20 -18.85 26.92
CA SER A 24 6.41 -19.68 26.86
C SER A 24 7.70 -18.92 27.19
N SER A 25 7.71 -17.59 27.10
CA SER A 25 8.88 -16.78 27.46
C SER A 25 8.98 -16.62 28.97
N THR A 26 9.97 -17.28 29.57
CA THR A 26 10.43 -17.03 30.93
C THR A 26 11.06 -15.63 31.04
N GLU A 27 10.70 -14.89 32.09
CA GLU A 27 11.26 -13.67 32.71
C GLU A 27 11.87 -12.53 31.86
N GLU A 28 12.55 -12.78 30.75
CA GLU A 28 13.26 -11.78 29.95
C GLU A 28 12.33 -10.83 29.16
N ILE A 29 11.12 -11.27 28.80
CA ILE A 29 10.22 -10.49 27.92
C ILE A 29 9.13 -9.77 28.71
N ILE A 30 8.65 -10.37 29.80
CA ILE A 30 7.55 -9.84 30.62
C ILE A 30 7.84 -10.01 32.10
N HIS A 31 7.46 -9.00 32.89
CA HIS A 31 7.58 -9.06 34.34
C HIS A 31 6.57 -10.04 34.95
N LEU A 32 7.05 -10.96 35.78
CA LEU A 32 6.27 -12.06 36.36
C LEU A 32 5.02 -11.61 37.13
N ASP A 33 5.11 -10.52 37.88
CA ASP A 33 4.03 -9.94 38.69
C ASP A 33 2.78 -9.54 37.87
N THR A 34 2.97 -9.23 36.59
CA THR A 34 1.94 -8.71 35.68
C THR A 34 1.78 -9.58 34.44
N ALA A 35 2.62 -10.60 34.28
CA ALA A 35 2.66 -11.50 33.13
C ALA A 35 1.30 -12.13 32.85
N GLY A 36 0.64 -12.69 33.87
CA GLY A 36 -0.67 -13.32 33.74
C GLY A 36 -1.73 -12.35 33.20
N THR A 37 -1.77 -11.12 33.72
CA THR A 37 -2.70 -10.08 33.29
C THR A 37 -2.41 -9.62 31.87
N VAL A 38 -1.14 -9.44 31.49
CA VAL A 38 -0.75 -9.04 30.13
C VAL A 38 -1.08 -10.13 29.11
N ILE A 39 -0.80 -11.41 29.42
CA ILE A 39 -1.16 -12.53 28.56
C ILE A 39 -2.68 -12.58 28.37
N LYS A 40 -3.45 -12.46 29.47
CA LYS A 40 -4.91 -12.42 29.41
C LYS A 40 -5.41 -11.25 28.57
N LEU A 41 -4.82 -10.07 28.70
CA LEU A 41 -5.18 -8.88 27.93
C LEU A 41 -5.04 -9.11 26.42
N TRP A 42 -3.97 -9.78 25.99
CA TRP A 42 -3.76 -10.11 24.57
C TRP A 42 -4.69 -11.23 24.08
N LYS A 43 -4.97 -12.25 24.91
CA LYS A 43 -5.95 -13.30 24.58
C LYS A 43 -7.36 -12.71 24.42
N ASP A 44 -7.80 -11.89 25.37
CA ASP A 44 -9.09 -11.22 25.34
C ASP A 44 -9.19 -10.29 24.11
N PHE A 45 -8.11 -9.56 23.78
CA PHE A 45 -8.11 -8.72 22.57
C PHE A 45 -8.19 -9.54 21.28
N ALA A 46 -7.48 -10.66 21.20
CA ALA A 46 -7.56 -11.55 20.05
C ALA A 46 -8.98 -12.13 19.88
N ASP A 47 -9.61 -12.58 20.98
CA ASP A 47 -11.01 -13.03 20.98
C ASP A 47 -11.96 -11.96 20.43
N ILE A 48 -11.89 -10.74 20.99
CA ILE A 48 -12.70 -9.60 20.53
C ILE A 48 -12.46 -9.33 19.04
N TYR A 49 -11.20 -9.31 18.60
CA TYR A 49 -10.88 -9.00 17.22
C TYR A 49 -11.44 -10.05 16.25
N PHE A 50 -11.24 -11.33 16.51
CA PHE A 50 -11.66 -12.39 15.58
C PHE A 50 -13.15 -12.69 15.66
N ASN A 51 -13.73 -12.70 16.86
CA ASN A 51 -15.09 -13.14 17.10
C ASN A 51 -16.12 -12.01 17.05
N CYS A 52 -15.72 -10.75 17.31
CA CYS A 52 -16.60 -9.60 17.10
C CYS A 52 -16.28 -8.80 15.83
N ILE A 53 -15.07 -8.25 15.76
CA ILE A 53 -14.75 -7.17 14.80
C ILE A 53 -14.58 -7.74 13.38
N SER A 54 -13.84 -8.85 13.27
CA SER A 54 -13.47 -9.48 12.00
C SER A 54 -14.39 -10.66 11.62
N SER A 55 -15.45 -10.90 12.37
CA SER A 55 -16.43 -11.95 12.09
C SER A 55 -17.41 -11.52 11.00
N ASN A 56 -17.74 -12.45 10.10
CA ASN A 56 -18.83 -12.28 9.13
C ASN A 56 -20.16 -12.84 9.67
N ASN A 57 -20.09 -13.67 10.70
CA ASN A 57 -21.26 -14.31 11.28
C ASN A 57 -21.99 -13.31 12.19
N PRO A 58 -23.32 -13.42 12.32
CA PRO A 58 -24.04 -12.63 13.31
C PRO A 58 -23.42 -12.91 14.67
N VAL A 59 -22.85 -11.87 15.27
CA VAL A 59 -22.27 -11.97 16.61
C VAL A 59 -23.45 -12.09 17.57
N GLU A 60 -23.42 -13.09 18.45
CA GLU A 60 -24.45 -13.24 19.47
C GLU A 60 -24.54 -11.95 20.30
N LEU A 61 -25.71 -11.32 20.26
CA LEU A 61 -25.95 -9.90 20.54
C LEU A 61 -25.49 -9.47 21.94
N GLU A 62 -25.53 -10.38 22.89
CA GLU A 62 -25.41 -10.12 24.33
C GLU A 62 -23.99 -9.87 24.85
N THR A 63 -22.93 -10.01 24.05
CA THR A 63 -21.59 -10.11 24.67
C THR A 63 -20.49 -9.21 24.14
N CYS A 64 -20.59 -8.61 22.96
CA CYS A 64 -19.40 -7.96 22.40
C CYS A 64 -19.00 -6.67 23.16
N GLY A 65 -19.94 -5.74 23.34
CA GLY A 65 -19.68 -4.50 24.09
C GLY A 65 -19.24 -4.79 25.54
N SER A 66 -19.87 -5.77 26.19
CA SER A 66 -19.52 -6.21 27.54
C SER A 66 -18.12 -6.81 27.62
N ARG A 67 -17.70 -7.62 26.63
CA ARG A 67 -16.33 -8.15 26.53
C ARG A 67 -15.32 -7.02 26.34
N ILE A 68 -15.60 -6.05 25.46
CA ILE A 68 -14.71 -4.91 25.21
C ILE A 68 -14.55 -4.05 26.46
N ARG A 69 -15.64 -3.75 27.17
CA ARG A 69 -15.59 -3.00 28.44
C ARG A 69 -14.76 -3.73 29.48
N ARG A 70 -14.97 -5.04 29.63
CA ARG A 70 -14.18 -5.88 30.56
C ARG A 70 -12.70 -5.90 30.20
N TRP A 71 -12.38 -5.94 28.90
CA TRP A 71 -11.02 -5.85 28.41
C TRP A 71 -10.37 -4.49 28.72
N ILE A 72 -11.09 -3.38 28.56
CA ILE A 72 -10.61 -2.04 28.95
C ILE A 72 -10.42 -1.94 30.47
N THR A 73 -11.33 -2.51 31.27
CA THR A 73 -11.15 -2.55 32.73
C THR A 73 -9.89 -3.31 33.09
N LEU A 74 -9.64 -4.47 32.48
CA LEU A 74 -8.40 -5.24 32.67
C LEU A 74 -7.15 -4.47 32.22
N PHE A 75 -7.24 -3.68 31.15
CA PHE A 75 -6.17 -2.77 30.74
C PHE A 75 -5.85 -1.76 31.86
N LEU A 76 -6.88 -1.15 32.45
CA LEU A 76 -6.71 -0.13 33.50
C LEU A 76 -6.19 -0.70 34.82
N THR A 77 -6.42 -1.98 35.14
CA THR A 77 -5.83 -2.57 36.36
C THR A 77 -4.31 -2.54 36.35
N LEU A 78 -3.68 -2.49 35.17
CA LEU A 78 -2.22 -2.39 35.03
C LEU A 78 -1.69 -0.96 35.24
N GLN A 79 -2.54 0.05 35.37
CA GLN A 79 -2.16 1.47 35.46
C GLN A 79 -1.14 1.74 36.59
N HIS A 80 -1.33 1.11 37.75
CA HIS A 80 -0.47 1.32 38.92
C HIS A 80 0.78 0.44 38.90
N HIS A 81 0.81 -0.60 38.06
CA HIS A 81 1.93 -1.52 37.96
C HIS A 81 2.88 -1.17 36.81
N ARG A 82 2.36 -0.64 35.70
CA ARG A 82 3.14 -0.45 34.47
C ARG A 82 2.82 0.87 33.79
N LYS A 83 3.86 1.55 33.32
CA LYS A 83 3.73 2.76 32.48
C LYS A 83 3.12 2.36 31.14
N GLY A 84 2.10 3.12 30.69
CA GLY A 84 1.43 2.84 29.42
C GLY A 84 -0.04 2.44 29.56
N TYR A 85 -0.48 2.05 30.76
CA TYR A 85 -1.83 1.52 30.99
C TYR A 85 -2.80 2.51 31.65
N ALA A 86 -2.45 3.81 31.66
CA ALA A 86 -3.28 4.84 32.27
C ALA A 86 -4.48 5.21 31.37
N ASN A 87 -5.53 5.78 31.99
CA ASN A 87 -6.74 6.25 31.29
C ASN A 87 -6.43 7.19 30.11
N LYS A 88 -5.43 8.07 30.25
CA LYS A 88 -4.96 8.95 29.16
C LYS A 88 -4.45 8.24 27.90
N ASN A 89 -4.14 6.94 28.00
CA ASN A 89 -3.68 6.11 26.88
C ASN A 89 -4.81 5.28 26.26
N ILE A 90 -6.05 5.43 26.72
CA ILE A 90 -7.22 4.89 26.02
C ILE A 90 -7.31 5.61 24.66
N THR A 91 -7.14 4.84 23.59
CA THR A 91 -7.17 5.40 22.25
C THR A 91 -8.62 5.70 21.81
N PRO A 92 -8.83 6.62 20.85
CA PRO A 92 -10.15 6.84 20.27
C PRO A 92 -10.80 5.56 19.73
N TYR A 93 -10.00 4.61 19.21
CA TYR A 93 -10.51 3.32 18.76
C TYR A 93 -10.99 2.42 19.89
N MET A 94 -10.34 2.44 21.06
CA MET A 94 -10.82 1.71 22.24
C MET A 94 -12.14 2.30 22.74
N HIS A 95 -12.25 3.63 22.77
CA HIS A 95 -13.48 4.32 23.12
C HIS A 95 -14.62 3.97 22.15
N ALA A 96 -14.39 4.11 20.85
CA ALA A 96 -15.39 3.76 19.84
C ALA A 96 -15.79 2.28 19.92
N ALA A 97 -14.84 1.39 20.22
CA ALA A 97 -15.12 -0.02 20.40
C ALA A 97 -16.07 -0.30 21.59
N ALA A 98 -15.87 0.38 22.72
CA ALA A 98 -16.66 0.15 23.92
C ALA A 98 -18.08 0.73 23.90
N TYR A 99 -18.27 1.82 23.14
CA TYR A 99 -19.52 2.59 23.16
C TYR A 99 -20.31 2.53 21.86
N HIS A 100 -19.67 2.35 20.69
CA HIS A 100 -20.37 2.43 19.40
C HIS A 100 -20.46 1.10 18.65
N ILE A 101 -19.53 0.16 18.87
CA ILE A 101 -19.57 -1.12 18.16
C ILE A 101 -20.84 -1.91 18.49
N GLN A 102 -21.31 -1.87 19.74
CA GLN A 102 -22.54 -2.57 20.11
C GLN A 102 -23.74 -2.03 19.34
N ASP A 103 -23.93 -0.71 19.29
CA ASP A 103 -25.03 -0.08 18.55
C ASP A 103 -25.02 -0.45 17.05
N VAL A 104 -23.82 -0.57 16.47
CA VAL A 104 -23.65 -0.99 15.07
C VAL A 104 -23.99 -2.47 14.90
N LEU A 105 -23.56 -3.34 15.82
CA LEU A 105 -23.90 -4.76 15.81
C LEU A 105 -25.40 -4.98 16.01
N ASP A 106 -26.06 -4.20 16.86
CA ASP A 106 -27.49 -4.30 17.12
C ASP A 106 -28.31 -4.02 15.85
N LYS A 107 -27.92 -2.97 15.13
CA LYS A 107 -28.56 -2.50 13.89
C LYS A 107 -28.26 -3.40 12.70
N PHE A 108 -27.01 -3.81 12.52
CA PHE A 108 -26.54 -4.41 11.25
C PHE A 108 -26.03 -5.85 11.38
N LYS A 109 -26.05 -6.44 12.59
CA LYS A 109 -25.65 -7.82 12.95
C LYS A 109 -24.19 -8.18 12.74
N ASN A 110 -23.46 -7.47 11.89
CA ASN A 110 -22.03 -7.61 11.72
C ASN A 110 -21.38 -6.25 11.39
N LEU A 111 -20.13 -6.10 11.83
CA LEU A 111 -19.34 -4.89 11.61
C LEU A 111 -18.48 -4.98 10.33
N LYS A 112 -18.01 -6.20 9.99
CA LYS A 112 -17.01 -6.40 8.94
C LYS A 112 -17.48 -6.00 7.54
N GLN A 113 -18.77 -6.08 7.25
CA GLN A 113 -19.33 -5.63 5.97
C GLN A 113 -19.07 -4.15 5.69
N PHE A 114 -18.90 -3.32 6.73
CA PHE A 114 -18.62 -1.89 6.61
C PHE A 114 -17.13 -1.55 6.64
N SER A 115 -16.25 -2.56 6.54
CA SER A 115 -14.81 -2.32 6.54
C SER A 115 -14.34 -1.61 5.26
N GLY A 116 -13.37 -0.70 5.42
CA GLY A 116 -12.72 -0.01 4.30
C GLY A 116 -11.78 -0.88 3.46
N GLN A 117 -11.66 -2.19 3.77
CA GLN A 117 -10.71 -3.10 3.12
C GLN A 117 -10.90 -3.18 1.60
N GLY A 118 -12.15 -3.13 1.13
CA GLY A 118 -12.45 -3.12 -0.30
C GLY A 118 -11.90 -1.86 -1.01
N VAL A 119 -12.01 -0.70 -0.35
CA VAL A 119 -11.52 0.57 -0.89
C VAL A 119 -10.00 0.59 -0.98
N GLU A 120 -9.30 0.09 0.05
CA GLU A 120 -7.83 -0.02 0.02
C GLU A 120 -7.35 -0.92 -1.12
N LYS A 121 -8.01 -2.07 -1.33
CA LYS A 121 -7.68 -2.98 -2.43
C LYS A 121 -7.95 -2.35 -3.79
N ASN A 122 -9.04 -1.59 -3.92
CA ASN A 122 -9.33 -0.85 -5.15
C ASN A 122 -8.27 0.23 -5.41
N ASN A 123 -7.77 0.89 -4.37
CA ASN A 123 -6.69 1.86 -4.49
C ASN A 123 -5.38 1.22 -4.98
N ASP A 124 -5.04 0.01 -4.50
CA ASP A 124 -3.88 -0.74 -4.98
C ASP A 124 -3.99 -1.07 -6.48
N VAL A 125 -5.19 -1.48 -6.92
CA VAL A 125 -5.48 -1.76 -8.33
C VAL A 125 -5.39 -0.49 -9.17
N ALA A 126 -6.00 0.61 -8.70
CA ALA A 126 -5.95 1.90 -9.37
C ALA A 126 -4.51 2.38 -9.54
N ARG A 127 -3.70 2.35 -8.47
CA ARG A 127 -2.27 2.69 -8.51
C ARG A 127 -1.51 1.81 -9.53
N SER A 128 -1.78 0.52 -9.56
CA SER A 128 -1.16 -0.41 -10.52
C SER A 128 -1.50 -0.06 -11.97
N ILE A 129 -2.75 0.33 -12.24
CA ILE A 129 -3.19 0.77 -13.58
C ILE A 129 -2.46 2.05 -13.97
N VAL A 130 -2.45 3.06 -13.11
CA VAL A 130 -1.80 4.35 -13.38
C VAL A 130 -0.30 4.19 -13.63
N LEU A 131 0.40 3.41 -12.79
CA LEU A 131 1.85 3.28 -12.90
C LEU A 131 2.32 2.39 -14.06
N ARG A 132 1.54 1.36 -14.44
CA ARG A 132 2.03 0.30 -15.35
C ARG A 132 1.26 0.18 -16.67
N LYS A 133 0.03 0.70 -16.73
CA LYS A 133 -0.90 0.44 -17.86
C LYS A 133 -1.46 1.71 -18.47
N SER A 134 -1.35 2.83 -17.78
CA SER A 134 -1.86 4.14 -18.20
C SER A 134 -0.84 4.88 -19.06
N ASN A 135 -1.35 5.67 -20.01
CA ASN A 135 -0.54 6.68 -20.71
C ASN A 135 -0.56 8.04 -19.99
N ASN A 136 -1.18 8.11 -18.80
CA ASN A 136 -1.32 9.30 -17.95
C ASN A 136 -1.96 10.51 -18.64
N PHE A 137 -2.83 10.28 -19.63
CA PHE A 137 -3.58 11.36 -20.29
C PHE A 137 -4.86 11.70 -19.52
N ASP A 138 -5.56 10.68 -19.02
CA ASP A 138 -6.72 10.80 -18.14
C ASP A 138 -6.76 9.59 -17.20
N SER A 139 -5.93 9.65 -16.14
CA SER A 139 -5.72 8.54 -15.22
C SER A 139 -7.02 8.08 -14.52
N PRO A 140 -7.90 8.97 -14.01
CA PRO A 140 -9.18 8.55 -13.43
C PRO A 140 -10.07 7.79 -14.43
N ALA A 141 -10.27 8.31 -15.64
CA ALA A 141 -11.10 7.61 -16.62
C ALA A 141 -10.47 6.31 -17.12
N GLU A 142 -9.14 6.22 -17.15
CA GLU A 142 -8.42 4.99 -17.49
C GLU A 142 -8.57 3.91 -16.41
N VAL A 143 -8.53 4.27 -15.12
CA VAL A 143 -8.79 3.34 -14.02
C VAL A 143 -10.21 2.77 -14.12
N ILE A 144 -11.22 3.64 -14.29
CA ILE A 144 -12.62 3.23 -14.40
C ILE A 144 -12.83 2.31 -15.62
N ARG A 145 -12.28 2.68 -16.79
CA ARG A 145 -12.38 1.85 -18.00
C ARG A 145 -11.68 0.51 -17.87
N ALA A 146 -10.53 0.47 -17.19
CA ALA A 146 -9.79 -0.76 -16.95
C ALA A 146 -10.53 -1.69 -15.98
N GLU A 147 -11.11 -1.16 -14.91
CA GLU A 147 -11.96 -1.90 -13.98
C GLU A 147 -13.20 -2.47 -14.69
N HIS A 148 -13.91 -1.64 -15.45
CA HIS A 148 -15.05 -2.08 -16.25
C HIS A 148 -14.65 -3.24 -17.18
N ARG A 149 -13.52 -3.12 -17.88
CA ARG A 149 -13.02 -4.20 -18.76
C ARG A 149 -12.70 -5.49 -18.01
N ILE A 150 -12.10 -5.41 -16.82
CA ILE A 150 -11.83 -6.58 -15.97
C ILE A 150 -13.15 -7.25 -15.59
N ASN A 151 -14.13 -6.45 -15.16
CA ASN A 151 -15.46 -6.94 -14.80
C ASN A 151 -16.19 -7.54 -16.01
N THR A 152 -16.14 -6.97 -17.21
CA THR A 152 -16.76 -7.58 -18.40
C THR A 152 -16.11 -8.92 -18.78
N LEU A 153 -14.81 -9.06 -18.55
CA LEU A 153 -14.02 -10.21 -18.97
C LEU A 153 -13.81 -11.26 -17.86
N HIS A 154 -14.40 -11.09 -16.67
CA HIS A 154 -14.11 -11.96 -15.52
C HIS A 154 -14.42 -13.45 -15.77
N LYS A 155 -15.40 -13.76 -16.64
CA LYS A 155 -15.77 -15.13 -17.02
C LYS A 155 -14.94 -15.69 -18.19
N ARG A 156 -14.04 -14.90 -18.77
CA ARG A 156 -13.32 -15.26 -20.00
C ARG A 156 -11.84 -15.46 -19.70
N GLU A 157 -11.32 -16.63 -20.02
CA GLU A 157 -9.90 -16.90 -19.89
C GLU A 157 -9.10 -16.26 -21.03
N ARG A 158 -7.98 -15.60 -20.69
CA ARG A 158 -7.10 -15.00 -21.69
C ARG A 158 -6.25 -16.07 -22.37
N ARG A 159 -6.60 -16.43 -23.60
CA ARG A 159 -5.71 -17.24 -24.44
C ARG A 159 -4.51 -16.43 -24.91
N LYS A 160 -3.32 -17.02 -24.82
CA LYS A 160 -2.10 -16.44 -25.40
C LYS A 160 -2.29 -16.39 -26.91
N ARG A 161 -2.21 -15.19 -27.50
CA ARG A 161 -2.26 -15.06 -28.96
C ARG A 161 -1.07 -15.82 -29.54
N GLY A 162 -1.32 -16.70 -30.50
CA GLY A 162 -0.27 -17.32 -31.29
C GLY A 162 0.49 -16.23 -32.03
N TYR A 163 1.74 -15.99 -31.64
CA TYR A 163 2.59 -15.02 -32.30
C TYR A 163 3.34 -15.72 -33.42
N LYS A 164 2.99 -15.42 -34.68
CA LYS A 164 3.74 -15.87 -35.85
C LYS A 164 4.81 -14.82 -36.17
N LYS A 165 6.09 -15.20 -36.05
CA LYS A 165 7.21 -14.38 -36.50
C LYS A 165 7.20 -14.36 -38.02
N VAL A 166 6.83 -13.22 -38.61
CA VAL A 166 6.73 -13.08 -40.08
C VAL A 166 8.10 -12.80 -40.71
N ALA A 167 8.98 -12.05 -40.05
CA ALA A 167 10.32 -11.72 -40.54
C ALA A 167 11.39 -12.62 -39.91
N THR A 168 11.55 -13.83 -40.44
CA THR A 168 12.44 -14.85 -39.87
C THR A 168 13.90 -14.36 -39.81
N GLU A 169 14.38 -13.67 -40.84
CA GLU A 169 15.74 -13.12 -40.92
C GLU A 169 16.03 -12.08 -39.82
N PHE A 170 15.06 -11.20 -39.53
CA PHE A 170 15.19 -10.24 -38.43
C PHE A 170 15.29 -10.93 -37.06
N TRP A 171 14.52 -12.00 -36.85
CA TRP A 171 14.52 -12.73 -35.58
C TRP A 171 15.69 -13.73 -35.46
N ASN A 172 16.22 -14.22 -36.57
CA ASN A 172 17.35 -15.16 -36.66
C ASN A 172 18.65 -14.40 -36.96
N GLY A 173 19.11 -13.57 -36.02
CA GLY A 173 20.40 -12.87 -36.11
C GLY A 173 20.30 -11.40 -36.51
N GLY A 174 19.35 -11.01 -37.38
CA GLY A 174 19.22 -9.62 -37.84
C GLY A 174 18.94 -8.59 -36.72
N LYS A 175 18.28 -9.00 -35.64
CA LYS A 175 18.06 -8.15 -34.44
C LYS A 175 19.36 -7.87 -33.69
N GLN A 176 20.26 -8.84 -33.61
CA GLN A 176 21.56 -8.68 -32.94
C GLN A 176 22.45 -7.75 -33.77
N GLU A 177 22.46 -7.90 -35.09
CA GLU A 177 23.17 -7.02 -36.01
C GLU A 177 22.63 -5.59 -35.98
N ALA A 178 21.30 -5.41 -36.02
CA ALA A 178 20.67 -4.09 -35.89
C ALA A 178 20.95 -3.42 -34.53
N SER A 179 21.14 -4.21 -33.46
CA SER A 179 21.50 -3.70 -32.14
C SER A 179 22.98 -3.32 -32.05
N LYS A 180 23.88 -4.10 -32.67
CA LYS A 180 25.31 -3.76 -32.79
C LYS A 180 25.52 -2.50 -33.64
N ASN A 181 24.71 -2.32 -34.69
CA ASN A 181 24.77 -1.17 -35.59
C ASN A 181 24.09 0.09 -35.03
N LYS A 182 23.32 -0.01 -33.94
CA LYS A 182 22.81 1.17 -33.24
C LYS A 182 23.91 1.79 -32.40
N LYS A 183 24.48 2.90 -32.89
CA LYS A 183 25.33 3.78 -32.08
C LYS A 183 24.60 4.12 -30.78
N GLN A 184 25.14 3.68 -29.64
CA GLN A 184 24.64 4.08 -28.33
C GLN A 184 24.69 5.61 -28.26
N LYS A 185 23.53 6.25 -28.25
CA LYS A 185 23.44 7.66 -27.86
C LYS A 185 23.52 7.72 -26.34
N CYS A 186 24.72 7.49 -25.80
CA CYS A 186 25.02 7.91 -24.45
C CYS A 186 25.07 9.44 -24.46
N ILE A 187 24.18 10.07 -23.70
CA ILE A 187 24.39 11.44 -23.25
C ILE A 187 25.54 11.30 -22.24
N SER A 188 26.77 11.51 -22.68
CA SER A 188 27.92 11.55 -21.79
C SER A 188 27.73 12.76 -20.88
N ILE A 189 27.30 12.53 -19.64
CA ILE A 189 27.61 13.46 -18.57
C ILE A 189 29.12 13.30 -18.36
N GLN A 190 29.90 14.22 -18.92
CA GLN A 190 31.29 14.37 -18.53
C GLN A 190 31.28 14.64 -17.03
N LYS A 191 31.84 13.72 -16.23
CA LYS A 191 32.21 14.04 -14.86
C LYS A 191 33.50 14.87 -14.94
N PRO A 192 33.53 16.13 -14.47
CA PRO A 192 34.81 16.77 -14.21
C PRO A 192 35.44 16.09 -13.00
N ASP A 193 36.69 15.65 -13.17
CA ASP A 193 37.59 15.32 -12.05
C ASP A 193 37.80 16.57 -11.21
N VAL A 194 37.42 16.55 -9.93
CA VAL A 194 37.91 17.53 -8.97
C VAL A 194 38.20 16.84 -7.64
N SER A 195 39.49 16.90 -7.29
CA SER A 195 40.14 16.54 -6.04
C SER A 195 39.50 17.19 -4.81
N ASN A 196 39.56 16.48 -3.68
CA ASN A 196 39.11 16.90 -2.34
C ASN A 196 39.69 18.26 -1.90
N LYS A 197 38.81 19.20 -1.49
CA LYS A 197 39.01 20.07 -0.31
C LYS A 197 37.67 20.44 0.33
N ILE A 198 37.65 20.40 1.66
CA ILE A 198 36.55 20.74 2.58
C ILE A 198 36.46 22.28 2.70
N GLY A 199 35.25 22.82 2.81
CA GLY A 199 34.98 24.22 3.18
C GLY A 199 33.48 24.50 3.31
N GLU A 200 33.09 25.14 4.40
CA GLU A 200 31.73 25.37 4.91
C GLU A 200 30.92 26.45 4.16
N ASP A 201 29.60 26.38 4.41
CA ASP A 201 28.64 27.49 4.58
C ASP A 201 27.96 28.26 3.41
N ASN A 202 26.63 28.32 3.58
CA ASN A 202 25.64 29.35 3.25
C ASN A 202 25.18 29.68 1.81
N SER A 203 23.88 29.40 1.61
CA SER A 203 22.85 30.25 0.99
C SER A 203 22.79 30.47 -0.52
N SER A 204 21.55 30.45 -1.02
CA SER A 204 21.01 31.14 -2.22
C SER A 204 20.89 30.35 -3.53
N ILE A 205 19.69 30.47 -4.10
CA ILE A 205 19.14 29.85 -5.32
C ILE A 205 19.84 30.40 -6.58
N PRO A 206 20.11 29.58 -7.63
CA PRO A 206 20.34 30.11 -8.98
C PRO A 206 19.34 29.60 -10.03
N GLU A 207 19.15 30.48 -11.02
CA GLU A 207 18.16 30.50 -12.10
C GLU A 207 18.26 29.35 -13.13
N GLN A 208 17.13 29.10 -13.80
CA GLN A 208 16.98 28.11 -14.88
C GLN A 208 17.70 28.57 -16.18
N PRO A 209 18.57 27.75 -16.81
CA PRO A 209 19.23 28.15 -18.05
C PRO A 209 18.33 28.02 -19.29
N ALA A 210 18.52 28.95 -20.23
CA ALA A 210 17.79 29.24 -21.48
C ALA A 210 17.59 28.09 -22.50
N ASN A 211 17.86 26.84 -22.14
CA ASN A 211 17.86 25.68 -23.06
C ASN A 211 16.47 25.05 -23.28
N VAL A 212 15.43 25.54 -22.58
CA VAL A 212 14.05 25.03 -22.68
C VAL A 212 13.31 25.63 -23.90
N GLN A 213 13.64 26.85 -24.31
CA GLN A 213 12.92 27.53 -25.40
C GLN A 213 13.24 26.96 -26.79
N GLN A 214 14.47 26.53 -27.06
CA GLN A 214 14.84 25.99 -28.38
C GLN A 214 14.21 24.62 -28.70
N ARG A 215 13.89 23.80 -27.68
CA ARG A 215 13.24 22.48 -27.88
C ARG A 215 11.78 22.57 -28.32
N ASN A 216 11.08 23.67 -28.02
CA ASN A 216 9.67 23.82 -28.39
C ASN A 216 9.49 24.26 -29.85
N VAL A 217 10.42 25.04 -30.40
CA VAL A 217 10.37 25.49 -31.81
C VAL A 217 10.53 24.33 -32.80
N GLN A 218 11.42 23.37 -32.51
CA GLN A 218 11.62 22.19 -33.38
C GLN A 218 10.45 21.19 -33.36
N LYS A 219 9.65 21.14 -32.28
CA LYS A 219 8.46 20.28 -32.20
C LYS A 219 7.28 20.83 -33.00
N GLY A 220 7.15 22.16 -33.12
CA GLY A 220 6.14 22.82 -33.95
C GLY A 220 6.32 22.53 -35.45
N ALA A 221 7.55 22.62 -35.96
CA ALA A 221 7.85 22.42 -37.38
C ALA A 221 7.59 20.99 -37.88
N LYS A 222 7.80 19.97 -37.03
CA LYS A 222 7.52 18.56 -37.39
C LYS A 222 6.02 18.24 -37.44
N LYS A 223 5.19 18.93 -36.66
CA LYS A 223 3.72 18.75 -36.68
C LYS A 223 3.08 19.37 -37.93
N ALA A 224 3.64 20.46 -38.45
CA ALA A 224 3.17 21.12 -39.68
C ALA A 224 3.46 20.29 -40.95
N LYS A 225 4.62 19.64 -41.05
CA LYS A 225 4.97 18.78 -42.21
C LYS A 225 4.06 17.54 -42.33
N LYS A 226 3.62 16.96 -41.21
CA LYS A 226 2.77 15.75 -41.20
C LYS A 226 1.32 16.04 -41.62
N ARG A 227 0.83 17.27 -41.44
CA ARG A 227 -0.52 17.71 -41.85
C ARG A 227 -0.65 18.00 -43.36
N LYS A 228 0.44 18.32 -44.06
CA LYS A 228 0.42 18.56 -45.52
C LYS A 228 0.41 17.28 -46.36
N GLN A 229 0.90 16.15 -45.83
CA GLN A 229 0.93 14.87 -46.56
C GLN A 229 -0.40 14.11 -46.54
N THR A 230 -1.28 14.36 -45.58
CA THR A 230 -2.58 13.67 -45.46
C THR A 230 -3.74 14.32 -46.23
N LYS A 231 -3.50 15.43 -46.95
CA LYS A 231 -4.52 16.11 -47.78
C LYS A 231 -4.39 15.86 -49.30
N LYS A 232 -3.43 15.03 -49.73
CA LYS A 232 -3.32 14.54 -51.12
C LYS A 232 -3.43 13.01 -51.12
N ARG A 233 -4.64 12.50 -50.95
CA ARG A 233 -5.07 11.17 -51.39
C ARG A 233 -6.58 11.07 -51.25
#